data_AF-A0A2K9DHD5-F1
#
_entry.id   AF-A0A2K9DHD5-F1
#
_cell.length_a   1.000
_cell.length_b   1.000
_cell.length_c   1.000
_cell.angle_alpha   90.00
_cell.angle_beta   90.00
_cell.angle_gamma   90.00
#
_symmetry.space_group_name_H-M   'P 1'
#
loop_
_entity.id
_entity.type
_entity.pdbx_description
1 polymer ?
#
loop_
_entity_poly.entity_id
_entity_poly.type
_entity_poly.pdbx_seq_one_letter_code
_entity_poly.pdbx_strand_id
1 'polypeptide(L)'
;MPTARCTPSAAPTGSSWSATSACSRSSRARPADPAPAPPRGARARGIPPKVRSGPRGAHATARLRGVSASPRAPGGLGAVLRDAGAEALSLLLPIRCAGCDVPDVGLCPACRDELAPRVRRGRLDAGLAVFSAREFSGVPARVLRALKEDGRTALARPLGAALAAAAEAAAGGPVEDVLVVPVPSSRAAFRRRGHEVAGLIARRGGLRPLRALRTVGAVADQRGLGRAARAQNVAGTMRARGVEGAPVLIVDDVVTTGATLREAARALTDAGARVVGAATVAATARHAR
;
A
#
# COMPACT_ATOMS: atom_id res chain seq x y z
N MET A 1 -84.93 -12.03 -3.65
CA MET A 1 -84.43 -13.25 -2.97
C MET A 1 -83.36 -13.88 -3.87
N PRO A 2 -82.29 -14.52 -3.36
CA PRO A 2 -82.05 -14.87 -1.96
C PRO A 2 -80.85 -14.16 -1.28
N THR A 3 -81.06 -13.90 0.02
CA THR A 3 -80.15 -14.09 1.18
C THR A 3 -78.77 -13.41 1.29
N ALA A 4 -78.63 -12.62 2.36
CA ALA A 4 -77.37 -12.08 2.88
C ALA A 4 -76.62 -13.05 3.83
N ARG A 5 -75.37 -12.72 4.16
CA ARG A 5 -74.73 -13.06 5.44
C ARG A 5 -73.73 -11.97 5.85
N CYS A 6 -73.91 -11.42 7.05
CA CYS A 6 -72.97 -10.53 7.72
C CYS A 6 -72.29 -11.27 8.90
N THR A 7 -71.24 -10.64 9.46
CA THR A 7 -70.77 -10.62 10.88
C THR A 7 -69.26 -10.89 11.02
N PRO A 8 -68.56 -10.40 12.08
CA PRO A 8 -68.62 -9.01 12.55
C PRO A 8 -67.27 -8.39 13.00
N SER A 9 -67.24 -7.06 13.10
CA SER A 9 -66.57 -6.23 14.12
C SER A 9 -65.12 -6.48 14.60
N ALA A 10 -64.25 -5.48 14.38
CA ALA A 10 -63.52 -4.82 15.48
C ALA A 10 -63.06 -3.39 15.09
N ALA A 11 -63.40 -2.41 15.92
CA ALA A 11 -62.84 -1.04 15.99
C ALA A 11 -62.21 -0.87 17.40
N PRO A 12 -61.42 0.18 17.74
CA PRO A 12 -61.28 1.52 17.14
C PRO A 12 -59.77 1.82 16.78
N THR A 13 -59.20 3.03 16.65
CA THR A 13 -59.57 4.41 17.05
C THR A 13 -58.79 5.46 16.25
N GLY A 14 -59.33 6.69 16.12
CA GLY A 14 -58.53 7.92 16.23
C GLY A 14 -58.09 8.65 14.95
N SER A 15 -58.57 9.89 14.81
CA SER A 15 -57.95 11.06 14.11
C SER A 15 -57.22 10.82 12.77
N SER A 16 -57.80 11.09 11.60
CA SER A 16 -58.16 12.41 11.01
C SER A 16 -57.01 13.14 10.29
N TRP A 17 -57.37 14.03 9.37
CA TRP A 17 -56.54 14.86 8.47
C TRP A 17 -56.10 14.25 7.12
N SER A 18 -57.07 14.33 6.20
CA SER A 18 -56.94 15.05 4.92
C SER A 18 -55.92 14.55 3.87
N ALA A 19 -56.47 13.90 2.84
CA ALA A 19 -55.83 13.83 1.53
C ALA A 19 -55.85 15.20 0.84
N THR A 20 -54.79 15.52 0.08
CA THR A 20 -54.87 16.44 -1.05
C THR A 20 -54.05 15.90 -2.22
N SER A 21 -54.70 15.74 -3.36
CA SER A 21 -54.13 15.13 -4.56
C SER A 21 -53.34 16.12 -5.41
N ALA A 22 -52.43 15.57 -6.22
CA ALA A 22 -51.94 16.10 -7.49
C ALA A 22 -51.18 17.44 -7.51
N CYS A 23 -49.96 17.41 -8.06
CA CYS A 23 -49.78 17.89 -9.43
C CYS A 23 -48.47 17.34 -10.03
N SER A 24 -48.57 16.58 -11.12
CA SER A 24 -47.41 16.23 -11.94
C SER A 24 -46.95 17.46 -12.74
N ARG A 25 -45.64 17.71 -12.81
CA ARG A 25 -45.09 18.66 -13.79
C ARG A 25 -43.76 18.16 -14.35
N SER A 26 -43.82 17.69 -15.58
CA SER A 26 -42.70 17.20 -16.36
C SER A 26 -41.86 18.35 -16.89
N SER A 27 -40.60 18.45 -16.45
CA SER A 27 -39.61 19.32 -17.07
C SER A 27 -38.84 18.56 -18.17
N ARG A 28 -39.31 18.66 -19.42
CA ARG A 28 -38.49 18.22 -20.57
C ARG A 28 -37.42 19.27 -20.88
N ALA A 29 -36.17 18.81 -20.85
CA ALA A 29 -34.98 19.28 -21.57
C ALA A 29 -34.83 20.77 -21.94
N ARG A 30 -33.71 21.36 -21.50
CA ARG A 30 -32.88 22.20 -22.37
C ARG A 30 -31.59 21.42 -22.68
N PRO A 31 -31.17 21.28 -23.95
CA PRO A 31 -29.84 20.76 -24.27
C PRO A 31 -28.78 21.78 -23.85
N ALA A 32 -27.65 21.29 -23.33
CA ALA A 32 -26.45 22.10 -23.13
C ALA A 32 -25.59 22.08 -24.40
N ASP A 33 -24.92 23.21 -24.66
CA ASP A 33 -24.22 23.46 -25.92
C ASP A 33 -23.04 22.49 -26.21
N PRO A 34 -22.73 22.22 -27.50
CA PRO A 34 -21.62 21.38 -27.88
C PRO A 34 -20.26 21.99 -27.50
N ALA A 35 -19.31 21.13 -27.13
CA ALA A 35 -17.97 21.52 -26.71
C ALA A 35 -17.16 22.26 -27.80
N PRO A 36 -16.28 23.21 -27.43
CA PRO A 36 -15.44 23.92 -28.39
C PRO A 36 -14.41 23.01 -29.06
N ALA A 37 -14.16 23.26 -30.35
CA ALA A 37 -13.28 22.46 -31.19
C ALA A 37 -11.78 22.59 -30.80
N PRO A 38 -10.96 21.55 -31.03
CA PRO A 38 -9.53 21.60 -30.73
C PRO A 38 -8.76 22.53 -31.70
N PRO A 39 -7.71 23.24 -31.22
CA PRO A 39 -6.89 24.11 -32.06
C PRO A 39 -6.11 23.30 -33.11
N ARG A 40 -6.14 23.77 -34.37
CA ARG A 40 -5.40 23.15 -35.48
C ARG A 40 -3.95 23.62 -35.54
N GLY A 41 -3.03 22.66 -35.56
CA GLY A 41 -1.79 22.71 -36.35
C GLY A 41 -0.65 23.63 -35.89
N ALA A 42 0.37 23.03 -35.25
CA ALA A 42 1.70 23.62 -35.10
C ALA A 42 2.82 22.62 -35.46
N ARG A 43 3.00 22.42 -36.77
CA ARG A 43 4.25 22.03 -37.48
C ARG A 43 5.24 21.12 -36.72
N ALA A 44 5.19 19.83 -37.02
CA ALA A 44 6.36 18.97 -36.87
C ALA A 44 7.53 19.52 -37.73
N ARG A 45 8.69 19.75 -37.12
CA ARG A 45 9.95 20.01 -37.84
C ARG A 45 10.72 18.70 -37.95
N GLY A 46 10.89 18.22 -39.18
CA GLY A 46 11.59 16.97 -39.45
C GLY A 46 13.08 17.09 -39.18
N ILE A 47 13.65 16.01 -38.64
CA ILE A 47 15.10 15.76 -38.60
C ILE A 47 15.43 14.88 -39.82
N PRO A 48 16.42 15.23 -40.66
CA PRO A 48 16.71 14.49 -41.89
C PRO A 48 17.35 13.12 -41.60
N PRO A 49 17.12 12.10 -42.46
CA PRO A 49 17.73 10.79 -42.30
C PRO A 49 19.19 10.78 -42.79
N LYS A 50 20.03 9.96 -42.15
CA LYS A 50 21.23 9.41 -42.79
C LYS A 50 21.16 7.89 -42.84
N VAL A 51 21.58 7.37 -43.99
CA VAL A 51 21.36 6.01 -44.49
C VAL A 51 22.72 5.38 -44.82
N ARG A 52 22.77 4.04 -44.84
CA ARG A 52 23.94 3.15 -45.13
C ARG A 52 24.98 3.08 -43.99
N SER A 53 25.59 1.93 -43.71
CA SER A 53 25.43 0.57 -44.28
C SER A 53 26.06 -0.48 -43.35
N GLY A 54 25.59 -1.73 -43.41
CA GLY A 54 26.39 -2.89 -42.97
C GLY A 54 27.52 -3.23 -43.97
N PRO A 55 28.14 -4.43 -43.92
CA PRO A 55 27.73 -5.61 -43.18
C PRO A 55 28.89 -6.37 -42.48
N ARG A 56 28.63 -7.65 -42.16
CA ARG A 56 29.54 -8.76 -41.80
C ARG A 56 29.74 -8.99 -40.31
N GLY A 57 29.60 -10.26 -39.93
CA GLY A 57 29.60 -10.69 -38.54
C GLY A 57 30.98 -11.04 -38.00
N ALA A 58 31.06 -11.13 -36.67
CA ALA A 58 32.05 -11.91 -35.97
C ALA A 58 31.38 -12.49 -34.73
N HIS A 59 31.53 -13.80 -34.49
CA HIS A 59 31.12 -14.42 -33.24
C HIS A 59 32.04 -13.94 -32.13
N ALA A 60 31.66 -12.84 -31.47
CA ALA A 60 32.37 -12.32 -30.30
C ALA A 60 32.09 -13.25 -29.11
N THR A 61 33.02 -14.15 -28.83
CA THR A 61 32.99 -15.01 -27.65
C THR A 61 32.89 -14.16 -26.39
N ALA A 62 31.96 -14.51 -25.51
CA ALA A 62 31.80 -13.85 -24.22
C ALA A 62 33.02 -14.15 -23.34
N ARG A 63 34.05 -13.30 -23.44
CA ARG A 63 35.13 -13.27 -22.46
C ARG A 63 34.53 -12.86 -21.13
N LEU A 64 34.32 -13.86 -20.27
CA LEU A 64 34.10 -13.68 -18.85
C LEU A 64 35.20 -12.74 -18.34
N ARG A 65 34.82 -11.49 -18.02
CA ARG A 65 35.71 -10.61 -17.27
C ARG A 65 35.84 -11.22 -15.89
N GLY A 66 36.91 -11.97 -15.69
CA GLY A 66 37.26 -12.51 -14.39
C GLY A 66 37.25 -11.38 -13.37
N VAL A 67 36.44 -11.55 -12.33
CA VAL A 67 36.56 -10.73 -11.13
C VAL A 67 37.93 -11.08 -10.56
N SER A 68 38.93 -10.22 -10.79
CA SER A 68 40.24 -10.38 -10.18
C SER A 68 40.11 -10.07 -8.69
N ALA A 69 39.71 -11.09 -7.92
CA ALA A 69 39.87 -11.11 -6.48
C ALA A 69 41.38 -11.06 -6.21
N SER A 70 41.90 -9.85 -5.97
CA SER A 70 43.26 -9.68 -5.49
C SER A 70 43.39 -10.45 -4.17
N PRO A 71 44.31 -11.43 -4.05
CA PRO A 71 44.48 -12.18 -2.82
C PRO A 71 44.91 -11.20 -1.73
N ARG A 72 44.02 -10.95 -0.77
CA ARG A 72 44.38 -10.18 0.42
C ARG A 72 45.50 -10.93 1.14
N ALA A 73 46.51 -10.19 1.61
CA ALA A 73 47.59 -10.75 2.40
C ALA A 73 47.01 -11.59 3.56
N PRO A 74 47.64 -12.72 3.92
CA PRO A 74 47.10 -13.62 4.93
C PRO A 74 46.98 -12.89 6.26
N GLY A 75 45.75 -12.67 6.71
CA GLY A 75 45.50 -12.36 8.12
C GLY A 75 46.04 -13.52 8.97
N GLY A 76 46.67 -13.22 10.10
CA GLY A 76 47.18 -14.25 11.00
C GLY A 76 46.10 -15.25 11.43
N LEU A 77 46.46 -16.40 12.00
CA LEU A 77 45.57 -17.55 12.23
C LEU A 77 44.16 -17.21 12.77
N GLY A 78 44.03 -16.19 13.63
CA GLY A 78 42.74 -15.73 14.16
C GLY A 78 41.78 -15.10 13.14
N ALA A 79 42.24 -14.67 11.97
CA ALA A 79 41.39 -14.27 10.83
C ALA A 79 40.91 -15.52 10.08
N VAL A 80 41.82 -16.41 9.69
CA VAL A 80 41.51 -17.67 9.00
C VAL A 80 40.52 -18.52 9.79
N LEU A 81 40.68 -18.62 11.12
CA LEU A 81 39.75 -19.34 12.00
C LEU A 81 38.38 -18.67 12.12
N ARG A 82 38.27 -17.35 11.98
CA ARG A 82 36.97 -16.65 11.93
C ARG A 82 36.28 -16.83 10.60
N ASP A 83 37.02 -16.76 9.50
CA ASP A 83 36.48 -16.93 8.15
C ASP A 83 36.00 -18.37 7.96
N ALA A 84 36.81 -19.38 8.31
CA ALA A 84 36.41 -20.78 8.33
C ALA A 84 35.25 -21.05 9.31
N GLY A 85 35.24 -20.38 10.47
CA GLY A 85 34.12 -20.44 11.42
C GLY A 85 32.82 -19.87 10.85
N ALA A 86 32.88 -18.77 10.09
CA ALA A 86 31.73 -18.17 9.42
C ALA A 86 31.22 -19.01 8.24
N GLU A 87 32.12 -19.63 7.46
CA GLU A 87 31.75 -20.57 6.40
C GLU A 87 31.09 -21.83 6.99
N ALA A 88 31.66 -22.43 8.03
CA ALA A 88 31.04 -23.55 8.75
C ALA A 88 29.67 -23.17 9.35
N LEU A 89 29.54 -21.95 9.90
CA LEU A 89 28.25 -21.48 10.41
C LEU A 89 27.23 -21.24 9.29
N SER A 90 27.66 -20.91 8.07
CA SER A 90 26.77 -20.76 6.91
C SER A 90 26.17 -22.10 6.45
N LEU A 91 26.91 -23.20 6.59
CA LEU A 91 26.41 -24.56 6.38
C LEU A 91 25.42 -25.00 7.47
N LEU A 92 25.56 -24.48 8.69
CA LEU A 92 24.69 -24.77 9.83
C LEU A 92 23.45 -23.86 9.89
N LEU A 93 23.51 -22.66 9.29
CA LEU A 93 22.44 -21.65 9.25
C LEU A 93 22.18 -21.14 7.81
N PRO A 94 21.77 -22.01 6.86
CA PRO A 94 21.54 -21.63 5.47
C PRO A 94 20.40 -20.60 5.34
N ILE A 95 20.58 -19.62 4.44
CA ILE A 95 19.59 -18.57 4.18
C ILE A 95 18.39 -19.16 3.43
N ARG A 96 17.29 -19.42 4.15
CA ARG A 96 16.04 -19.93 3.56
C ARG A 96 15.21 -18.83 2.90
N CYS A 97 14.53 -19.16 1.82
CA CYS A 97 13.63 -18.27 1.11
C CYS A 97 12.50 -17.78 2.02
N ALA A 98 12.37 -16.45 2.18
CA ALA A 98 11.31 -15.84 2.99
C ALA A 98 9.88 -16.14 2.48
N GLY A 99 9.76 -16.69 1.27
CA GLY A 99 8.50 -17.14 0.68
C GLY A 99 8.23 -18.62 0.94
N CYS A 100 9.11 -19.54 0.51
CA CYS A 100 8.85 -20.99 0.49
C CYS A 100 9.90 -21.87 1.17
N ASP A 101 10.79 -21.29 1.97
CA ASP A 101 11.78 -21.99 2.82
C ASP A 101 12.83 -22.87 2.09
N VAL A 102 12.83 -22.87 0.75
CA VAL A 102 13.91 -23.43 -0.09
C VAL A 102 15.26 -22.82 0.32
N PRO A 103 16.34 -23.62 0.45
CA PRO A 103 17.63 -23.14 0.96
C PRO A 103 18.35 -22.19 0.00
N ASP A 104 19.42 -21.58 0.53
CA ASP A 104 20.47 -20.80 -0.15
C ASP A 104 20.00 -19.61 -1.01
N VAL A 105 18.81 -19.09 -0.73
CA VAL A 105 18.27 -17.91 -1.42
C VAL A 105 17.39 -17.06 -0.50
N GLY A 106 17.63 -15.74 -0.46
CA GLY A 106 16.84 -14.84 0.38
C GLY A 106 15.37 -14.74 -0.03
N LEU A 107 15.11 -14.74 -1.34
CA LEU A 107 13.79 -14.83 -1.96
C LEU A 107 13.95 -15.39 -3.38
N CYS A 108 13.46 -16.60 -3.62
CA CYS A 108 13.56 -17.27 -4.93
C CYS A 108 12.71 -16.57 -6.01
N PRO A 109 12.97 -16.83 -7.32
CA PRO A 109 12.20 -16.24 -8.41
C PRO A 109 10.70 -16.48 -8.31
N ALA A 110 10.25 -17.73 -8.10
CA ALA A 110 8.82 -18.05 -7.99
C ALA A 110 8.12 -17.24 -6.88
N CYS A 111 8.73 -17.12 -5.69
CA CYS A 111 8.17 -16.30 -4.62
C CYS A 111 8.27 -14.79 -4.88
N ARG A 112 9.18 -14.34 -5.76
CA ARG A 112 9.21 -12.94 -6.24
C ARG A 112 8.05 -12.68 -7.21
N ASP A 113 7.73 -13.63 -8.07
CA ASP A 113 6.61 -13.54 -9.01
C ASP A 113 5.25 -13.60 -8.27
N GLU A 114 5.18 -14.35 -7.16
CA GLU A 114 4.06 -14.27 -6.22
C GLU A 114 3.91 -12.91 -5.50
N LEU A 115 4.95 -12.05 -5.50
CA LEU A 115 4.84 -10.67 -5.01
C LEU A 115 4.52 -9.67 -6.14
N ALA A 116 4.50 -10.10 -7.41
CA ALA A 116 4.21 -9.21 -8.53
C ALA A 116 2.83 -8.55 -8.34
N PRO A 117 2.73 -7.22 -8.52
CA PRO A 117 1.54 -6.46 -8.12
C PRO A 117 0.30 -6.91 -8.88
N ARG A 118 -0.78 -7.16 -8.14
CA ARG A 118 -2.13 -7.40 -8.64
C ARG A 118 -3.09 -6.52 -7.86
N VAL A 119 -2.98 -5.21 -8.11
CA VAL A 119 -3.65 -4.18 -7.32
C VAL A 119 -5.16 -4.45 -7.23
N ARG A 120 -5.69 -4.35 -6.00
CA ARG A 120 -7.12 -4.38 -5.69
C ARG A 120 -7.49 -3.08 -4.99
N ARG A 121 -8.62 -2.49 -5.40
CA ARG A 121 -9.19 -1.29 -4.79
C ARG A 121 -10.30 -1.72 -3.85
N GLY A 122 -10.10 -1.52 -2.55
CA GLY A 122 -11.13 -1.56 -1.53
C GLY A 122 -11.53 -0.15 -1.07
N ARG A 123 -12.49 -0.10 -0.14
CA ARG A 123 -12.89 1.12 0.57
C ARG A 123 -13.08 0.78 2.04
N LEU A 124 -12.60 1.64 2.93
CA LEU A 124 -12.87 1.52 4.37
C LEU A 124 -14.13 2.29 4.76
N ASP A 125 -14.75 1.90 5.87
CA ASP A 125 -15.78 2.70 6.54
C ASP A 125 -15.23 4.11 6.83
N ALA A 126 -16.03 5.14 6.57
CA ALA A 126 -15.63 6.55 6.35
C ALA A 126 -15.08 6.90 4.95
N GLY A 127 -15.15 6.00 3.98
CA GLY A 127 -15.04 6.33 2.56
C GLY A 127 -13.62 6.39 1.98
N LEU A 128 -12.58 6.20 2.78
CA LEU A 128 -11.19 6.17 2.32
C LEU A 128 -10.97 5.03 1.31
N ALA A 129 -10.55 5.37 0.09
CA ALA A 129 -10.15 4.39 -0.92
C ALA A 129 -8.78 3.80 -0.58
N VAL A 130 -8.66 2.48 -0.61
CA VAL A 130 -7.42 1.76 -0.27
C VAL A 130 -7.04 0.83 -1.42
N PHE A 131 -5.82 0.97 -1.92
CA PHE A 131 -5.27 0.17 -3.00
C PHE A 131 -4.23 -0.79 -2.42
N SER A 132 -4.38 -2.09 -2.66
CA SER A 132 -3.52 -3.11 -2.04
C SER A 132 -2.92 -3.99 -3.12
N ALA A 133 -1.60 -4.14 -3.11
CA ALA A 133 -0.89 -4.79 -4.21
C ALA A 133 -1.12 -6.31 -4.26
N ARG A 134 -1.39 -6.95 -3.13
CA ARG A 134 -1.69 -8.39 -2.97
C ARG A 134 -2.74 -8.62 -1.88
N GLU A 135 -3.19 -9.87 -1.75
CA GLU A 135 -3.82 -10.35 -0.53
C GLU A 135 -2.75 -10.66 0.55
N PHE A 136 -3.08 -10.45 1.83
CA PHE A 136 -2.26 -10.82 2.98
C PHE A 136 -2.42 -12.31 3.33
N SER A 137 -2.10 -13.15 2.35
CA SER A 137 -2.09 -14.62 2.43
C SER A 137 -0.75 -15.16 1.88
N GLY A 138 -0.54 -16.48 1.94
CA GLY A 138 0.56 -17.18 1.24
C GLY A 138 1.96 -16.57 1.38
N VAL A 139 2.67 -16.44 0.25
CA VAL A 139 4.00 -15.81 0.17
C VAL A 139 4.01 -14.34 0.59
N PRO A 140 3.12 -13.45 0.11
CA PRO A 140 3.06 -12.06 0.58
C PRO A 140 3.07 -11.93 2.11
N ALA A 141 2.24 -12.72 2.80
CA ALA A 141 2.15 -12.69 4.26
C ALA A 141 3.42 -13.20 4.96
N ARG A 142 4.07 -14.25 4.42
CA ARG A 142 5.35 -14.77 4.94
C ARG A 142 6.49 -13.76 4.75
N VAL A 143 6.65 -13.21 3.55
CA VAL A 143 7.69 -12.22 3.23
C VAL A 143 7.53 -10.93 4.05
N LEU A 144 6.30 -10.47 4.27
CA LEU A 144 6.02 -9.32 5.14
C LEU A 144 6.35 -9.59 6.62
N ARG A 145 6.05 -10.80 7.14
CA ARG A 145 6.48 -11.20 8.49
C ARG A 145 7.99 -11.28 8.60
N ALA A 146 8.67 -11.87 7.62
CA ALA A 146 10.12 -12.00 7.58
C ALA A 146 10.85 -10.64 7.52
N LEU A 147 10.25 -9.63 6.88
CA LEU A 147 10.74 -8.25 6.98
C LEU A 147 10.50 -7.64 8.37
N LYS A 148 9.29 -7.84 8.93
CA LYS A 148 8.85 -7.21 10.18
C LYS A 148 9.51 -7.76 11.43
N GLU A 149 9.68 -9.06 11.54
CA GLU A 149 10.08 -9.72 12.79
C GLU A 149 11.50 -10.30 12.70
N ASP A 150 11.87 -10.92 11.56
CA ASP A 150 13.22 -11.46 11.34
C ASP A 150 14.22 -10.39 10.83
N GLY A 151 13.78 -9.15 10.66
CA GLY A 151 14.64 -8.01 10.28
C GLY A 151 15.22 -8.08 8.86
N ARG A 152 14.67 -8.91 7.96
CA ARG A 152 15.25 -9.21 6.63
C ARG A 152 15.04 -8.06 5.63
N THR A 153 15.70 -6.92 5.85
CA THR A 153 15.54 -5.66 5.10
C THR A 153 15.79 -5.73 3.60
N ALA A 154 16.45 -6.79 3.09
CA ALA A 154 16.57 -7.05 1.65
C ALA A 154 15.20 -7.27 0.97
N LEU A 155 14.23 -7.83 1.69
CA LEU A 155 12.86 -8.09 1.23
C LEU A 155 12.07 -6.79 0.96
N ALA A 156 12.50 -5.65 1.51
CA ALA A 156 11.84 -4.37 1.28
C ALA A 156 11.88 -3.91 -0.19
N ARG A 157 12.81 -4.39 -1.03
CA ARG A 157 12.86 -4.05 -2.47
C ARG A 157 11.72 -4.70 -3.28
N PRO A 158 11.51 -6.03 -3.27
CA PRO A 158 10.36 -6.63 -3.97
C PRO A 158 9.01 -6.18 -3.38
N LEU A 159 8.90 -6.03 -2.05
CA LEU A 159 7.70 -5.45 -1.43
C LEU A 159 7.50 -3.98 -1.85
N GLY A 160 8.58 -3.23 -2.06
CA GLY A 160 8.57 -1.83 -2.50
C GLY A 160 8.02 -1.67 -3.91
N ALA A 161 8.39 -2.55 -4.84
CA ALA A 161 7.82 -2.56 -6.19
C ALA A 161 6.30 -2.82 -6.17
N ALA A 162 5.83 -3.71 -5.28
CA ALA A 162 4.41 -3.94 -5.08
C ALA A 162 3.70 -2.70 -4.50
N LEU A 163 4.30 -2.03 -3.49
CA LEU A 163 3.74 -0.80 -2.91
C LEU A 163 3.71 0.36 -3.91
N ALA A 164 4.72 0.50 -4.77
CA ALA A 164 4.78 1.54 -5.81
C ALA A 164 3.61 1.43 -6.79
N ALA A 165 3.35 0.23 -7.33
CA ALA A 165 2.21 0.00 -8.22
C ALA A 165 0.85 0.25 -7.53
N ALA A 166 0.73 -0.05 -6.23
CA ALA A 166 -0.47 0.32 -5.46
C ALA A 166 -0.57 1.84 -5.23
N ALA A 167 0.55 2.54 -5.09
CA ALA A 167 0.60 3.99 -4.92
C ALA A 167 0.25 4.74 -6.21
N GLU A 168 0.76 4.28 -7.36
CA GLU A 168 0.40 4.79 -8.70
C GLU A 168 -1.11 4.67 -8.95
N ALA A 169 -1.69 3.48 -8.68
CA ALA A 169 -3.12 3.26 -8.79
C ALA A 169 -3.96 4.13 -7.81
N ALA A 170 -3.40 4.45 -6.64
CA ALA A 170 -4.08 5.26 -5.62
C ALA A 170 -3.99 6.78 -5.86
N ALA A 171 -2.93 7.26 -6.50
CA ALA A 171 -2.74 8.67 -6.81
C ALA A 171 -3.74 9.17 -7.88
N GLY A 172 -4.10 8.31 -8.84
CA GLY A 172 -4.97 8.68 -9.97
C GLY A 172 -4.28 9.61 -10.99
N GLY A 173 -2.96 9.73 -10.90
CA GLY A 173 -2.06 10.58 -11.68
C GLY A 173 -0.61 10.26 -11.29
N PRO A 174 0.38 11.10 -11.65
CA PRO A 174 1.77 10.93 -11.21
C PRO A 174 1.86 10.89 -9.67
N VAL A 175 2.67 9.96 -9.14
CA VAL A 175 2.86 9.84 -7.67
C VAL A 175 3.74 10.98 -7.15
N GLU A 176 4.51 11.61 -8.04
CA GLU A 176 5.33 12.79 -7.81
C GLU A 176 4.49 14.02 -7.43
N ASP A 177 3.22 14.09 -7.86
CA ASP A 177 2.30 15.19 -7.59
C ASP A 177 1.62 15.08 -6.20
N VAL A 178 1.90 14.03 -5.43
CA VAL A 178 1.31 13.78 -4.10
C VAL A 178 2.35 13.53 -3.01
N LEU A 179 2.08 14.00 -1.80
CA LEU A 179 2.92 13.70 -0.64
C LEU A 179 2.68 12.26 -0.19
N VAL A 180 3.65 11.39 -0.47
CA VAL A 180 3.65 10.00 0.04
C VAL A 180 3.97 10.02 1.53
N VAL A 181 3.00 9.73 2.39
CA VAL A 181 3.16 9.76 3.86
C VAL A 181 3.06 8.35 4.44
N PRO A 182 4.16 7.75 4.95
CA PRO A 182 4.11 6.45 5.58
C PRO A 182 3.46 6.51 6.96
N VAL A 183 2.66 5.51 7.27
CA VAL A 183 2.16 5.24 8.62
C VAL A 183 3.35 5.01 9.58
N PRO A 184 3.40 5.66 10.76
CA PRO A 184 4.47 5.48 11.72
C PRO A 184 4.31 4.18 12.52
N SER A 185 5.41 3.46 12.74
CA SER A 185 5.46 2.35 13.71
C SER A 185 5.24 2.86 15.12
N SER A 186 4.68 2.00 15.99
CA SER A 186 4.70 2.28 17.43
C SER A 186 6.14 2.38 17.95
N ARG A 187 6.39 3.24 18.95
CA ARG A 187 7.74 3.46 19.51
C ARG A 187 8.42 2.15 19.95
N ALA A 188 7.67 1.21 20.52
CA ALA A 188 8.20 -0.10 20.91
C ALA A 188 8.64 -0.94 19.69
N ALA A 189 7.88 -0.90 18.59
CA ALA A 189 8.20 -1.62 17.38
C ALA A 189 9.36 -0.97 16.59
N PHE A 190 9.45 0.37 16.59
CA PHE A 190 10.62 1.08 16.06
C PHE A 190 11.89 0.75 16.86
N ARG A 191 11.84 0.81 18.21
CA ARG A 191 12.99 0.44 19.06
C ARG A 191 13.46 -1.00 18.86
N ARG A 192 12.54 -1.96 18.66
CA ARG A 192 12.89 -3.37 18.40
C ARG A 192 13.64 -3.56 17.07
N ARG A 193 13.31 -2.77 16.05
CA ARG A 193 13.72 -3.02 14.65
C ARG A 193 14.75 -2.05 14.09
N GLY A 194 14.89 -0.88 14.72
CA GLY A 194 15.71 0.24 14.22
C GLY A 194 15.17 0.92 12.96
N HIS A 195 14.01 0.50 12.42
CA HIS A 195 13.48 1.03 11.16
C HIS A 195 11.95 1.10 11.11
N GLU A 196 11.46 2.04 10.30
CA GLU A 196 10.05 2.19 9.92
C GLU A 196 9.74 1.29 8.72
N VAL A 197 8.88 0.30 8.88
CA VAL A 197 8.63 -0.73 7.85
C VAL A 197 7.98 -0.13 6.60
N ALA A 198 6.83 0.54 6.73
CA ALA A 198 6.15 1.22 5.62
C ALA A 198 7.08 2.21 4.88
N GLY A 199 7.80 3.05 5.64
CA GLY A 199 8.75 4.01 5.07
C GLY A 199 9.97 3.35 4.40
N LEU A 200 10.44 2.21 4.90
CA LEU A 200 11.53 1.43 4.30
C LEU A 200 11.09 0.79 2.99
N ILE A 201 9.91 0.16 2.96
CA ILE A 201 9.31 -0.43 1.76
C ILE A 201 9.12 0.66 0.69
N ALA A 202 8.51 1.80 1.06
CA ALA A 202 8.30 2.93 0.14
C ALA A 202 9.60 3.42 -0.50
N ARG A 203 10.64 3.73 0.30
CA ARG A 203 11.97 4.13 -0.23
C ARG A 203 12.58 3.08 -1.16
N ARG A 204 12.43 1.79 -0.82
CA ARG A 204 13.01 0.68 -1.61
C ARG A 204 12.19 0.35 -2.87
N GLY A 205 10.97 0.89 -2.98
CA GLY A 205 10.15 0.91 -4.20
C GLY A 205 10.38 2.13 -5.10
N GLY A 206 11.26 3.07 -4.73
CA GLY A 206 11.51 4.31 -5.49
C GLY A 206 10.64 5.50 -5.08
N LEU A 207 9.66 5.30 -4.19
CA LEU A 207 8.84 6.39 -3.65
C LEU A 207 9.66 7.32 -2.74
N ARG A 208 9.22 8.58 -2.61
CA ARG A 208 9.84 9.61 -1.77
C ARG A 208 9.01 9.89 -0.50
N PRO A 209 9.03 9.02 0.53
CA PRO A 209 8.15 9.16 1.69
C PRO A 209 8.53 10.31 2.63
N LEU A 210 7.58 11.20 2.88
CA LEU A 210 7.66 12.31 3.84
C LEU A 210 7.15 11.87 5.22
N ARG A 211 7.98 12.00 6.27
CA ARG A 211 7.58 11.71 7.67
C ARG A 211 6.70 12.82 8.26
N ALA A 212 5.49 13.01 7.75
CA ALA A 212 4.53 13.98 8.26
C ALA A 212 3.78 13.52 9.51
N LEU A 213 3.55 12.21 9.66
CA LEU A 213 2.81 11.61 10.78
C LEU A 213 3.73 11.22 11.95
N ARG A 214 3.24 11.40 13.18
CA ARG A 214 3.86 10.89 14.41
C ARG A 214 2.83 10.36 15.41
N THR A 215 3.19 9.33 16.17
CA THR A 215 2.38 8.83 17.29
C THR A 215 2.50 9.75 18.51
N VAL A 216 1.37 10.21 19.05
CA VAL A 216 1.26 10.99 20.29
C VAL A 216 0.51 10.20 21.35
N GLY A 217 0.91 10.38 22.62
CA GLY A 217 0.10 9.99 23.79
C GLY A 217 -0.24 8.51 23.99
N ALA A 218 0.32 7.93 25.06
CA ALA A 218 -0.43 6.97 25.88
C ALA A 218 -0.47 7.56 27.29
N VAL A 219 -1.36 8.53 27.51
CA VAL A 219 -1.52 9.26 28.77
C VAL A 219 -3.02 9.50 29.00
N ALA A 220 -3.47 9.21 30.21
CA ALA A 220 -4.86 9.12 30.71
C ALA A 220 -5.50 7.71 30.62
N ASP A 221 -6.25 7.39 31.67
CA ASP A 221 -6.66 6.06 32.17
C ASP A 221 -6.81 4.88 31.22
N GLN A 222 -6.00 3.84 31.47
CA GLN A 222 -6.34 2.46 31.13
C GLN A 222 -5.96 1.46 32.23
N ARG A 223 -6.08 1.82 33.52
CA ARG A 223 -6.16 0.83 34.61
C ARG A 223 -7.52 0.12 34.53
N GLY A 224 -7.63 -0.88 33.65
CA GLY A 224 -8.84 -1.72 33.52
C GLY A 224 -9.07 -2.31 32.13
N LEU A 225 -8.60 -1.67 31.07
CA LEU A 225 -8.80 -2.18 29.71
C LEU A 225 -7.77 -3.27 29.35
N GLY A 226 -8.27 -4.48 29.10
CA GLY A 226 -7.48 -5.67 28.76
C GLY A 226 -6.65 -5.50 27.49
N ARG A 227 -5.63 -6.36 27.34
CA ARG A 227 -4.62 -6.28 26.25
C ARG A 227 -5.22 -6.17 24.84
N ALA A 228 -6.40 -6.75 24.61
CA ALA A 228 -7.11 -6.68 23.33
C ALA A 228 -7.70 -5.28 23.02
N ALA A 229 -8.30 -4.59 24.01
CA ALA A 229 -8.91 -3.27 23.82
C ALA A 229 -7.87 -2.20 23.46
N ARG A 230 -6.68 -2.28 24.07
CA ARG A 230 -5.51 -1.42 23.75
C ARG A 230 -5.03 -1.51 22.31
N ALA A 231 -5.23 -2.65 21.65
CA ALA A 231 -4.81 -2.86 20.27
C ALA A 231 -5.80 -2.30 19.24
N GLN A 232 -7.01 -1.90 19.67
CA GLN A 232 -8.12 -1.59 18.76
C GLN A 232 -8.46 -0.09 18.74
N ASN A 233 -8.35 0.63 19.86
CA ASN A 233 -8.58 2.07 19.87
C ASN A 233 -7.33 2.86 19.45
N VAL A 234 -7.09 2.91 18.13
CA VAL A 234 -6.02 3.71 17.51
C VAL A 234 -6.43 5.18 17.35
N ALA A 235 -7.72 5.51 17.51
CA ALA A 235 -8.22 6.88 17.40
C ALA A 235 -7.57 7.78 18.46
N GLY A 236 -7.19 9.00 18.08
CA GLY A 236 -6.52 9.96 18.96
C GLY A 236 -4.98 9.87 18.98
N THR A 237 -4.40 8.75 18.53
CA THR A 237 -2.98 8.42 18.71
C THR A 237 -2.01 9.03 17.69
N MET A 238 -2.48 9.70 16.64
CA MET A 238 -1.61 10.33 15.62
C MET A 238 -1.83 11.85 15.52
N ARG A 239 -0.79 12.55 15.06
CA ARG A 239 -0.87 13.94 14.58
C ARG A 239 0.01 14.07 13.34
N ALA A 240 -0.44 14.86 12.36
CA ALA A 240 0.38 15.28 11.23
C ALA A 240 0.90 16.72 11.40
N ARG A 241 1.92 17.09 10.61
CA ARG A 241 2.45 18.45 10.43
C ARG A 241 3.01 18.60 9.01
N GLY A 242 3.02 19.82 8.47
CA GLY A 242 3.68 20.13 7.19
C GLY A 242 3.00 19.53 5.95
N VAL A 243 1.66 19.46 5.95
CA VAL A 243 0.83 18.86 4.91
C VAL A 243 -0.39 19.70 4.53
N GLU A 244 -0.45 20.94 5.03
CA GLU A 244 -1.60 21.83 4.87
C GLU A 244 -1.81 22.21 3.39
N GLY A 245 -3.05 22.08 2.90
CA GLY A 245 -3.42 22.26 1.49
C GLY A 245 -2.92 21.16 0.54
N ALA A 246 -2.01 20.29 0.97
CA ALA A 246 -1.34 19.34 0.09
C ALA A 246 -2.17 18.07 -0.19
N PRO A 247 -2.12 17.51 -1.42
CA PRO A 247 -2.61 16.16 -1.67
C PRO A 247 -1.70 15.15 -0.97
N VAL A 248 -2.27 14.27 -0.14
CA VAL A 248 -1.53 13.25 0.60
C VAL A 248 -2.01 11.85 0.23
N LEU A 249 -1.07 10.98 -0.10
CA LEU A 249 -1.27 9.54 -0.27
C LEU A 249 -0.66 8.82 0.94
N ILE A 250 -1.50 8.12 1.70
CA ILE A 250 -1.05 7.34 2.87
C ILE A 250 -0.42 6.04 2.37
N VAL A 251 0.72 5.64 2.91
CA VAL A 251 1.30 4.31 2.64
C VAL A 251 1.52 3.49 3.91
N ASP A 252 1.12 2.22 3.87
CA ASP A 252 1.35 1.26 4.95
C ASP A 252 1.81 -0.08 4.37
N ASP A 253 2.25 -1.01 5.21
CA ASP A 253 2.64 -2.34 4.75
C ASP A 253 1.43 -3.28 4.58
N VAL A 254 0.50 -3.29 5.54
CA VAL A 254 -0.66 -4.21 5.56
C VAL A 254 -1.92 -3.57 6.11
N VAL A 255 -3.00 -3.54 5.32
CA VAL A 255 -4.33 -3.19 5.84
C VAL A 255 -5.03 -4.44 6.42
N THR A 256 -5.20 -4.46 7.74
CA THR A 256 -6.01 -5.48 8.44
C THR A 256 -7.42 -4.98 8.75
N THR A 257 -7.63 -4.18 9.80
CA THR A 257 -8.96 -3.62 10.19
C THR A 257 -9.23 -2.23 9.61
N GLY A 258 -8.23 -1.63 8.95
CA GLY A 258 -8.28 -0.23 8.52
C GLY A 258 -8.11 0.79 9.65
N ALA A 259 -8.09 0.41 10.93
CA ALA A 259 -8.05 1.35 12.05
C ALA A 259 -6.87 2.33 11.98
N THR A 260 -5.68 1.83 11.67
CA THR A 260 -4.47 2.64 11.49
C THR A 260 -4.57 3.62 10.32
N LEU A 261 -5.15 3.18 9.19
CA LEU A 261 -5.35 4.04 8.03
C LEU A 261 -6.43 5.11 8.26
N ARG A 262 -7.51 4.77 9.00
CA ARG A 262 -8.54 5.76 9.39
C ARG A 262 -7.96 6.84 10.32
N GLU A 263 -7.19 6.46 11.34
CA GLU A 263 -6.53 7.44 12.22
C GLU A 263 -5.48 8.26 11.47
N ALA A 264 -4.69 7.64 10.58
CA ALA A 264 -3.73 8.37 9.74
C ALA A 264 -4.44 9.40 8.85
N ALA A 265 -5.52 9.00 8.17
CA ALA A 265 -6.31 9.89 7.33
C ALA A 265 -6.94 11.03 8.15
N ARG A 266 -7.54 10.72 9.30
CA ARG A 266 -8.09 11.71 10.22
C ARG A 266 -7.01 12.70 10.67
N ALA A 267 -5.87 12.23 11.16
CA ALA A 267 -4.78 13.08 11.64
C ALA A 267 -4.12 13.94 10.54
N LEU A 268 -4.24 13.55 9.27
CA LEU A 268 -3.83 14.32 8.10
C LEU A 268 -4.88 15.39 7.72
N THR A 269 -6.15 15.02 7.67
CA THR A 269 -7.27 15.95 7.41
C THR A 269 -7.35 17.03 8.50
N ASP A 270 -7.20 16.66 9.77
CA ASP A 270 -7.11 17.59 10.91
C ASP A 270 -5.94 18.59 10.79
N ALA A 271 -4.92 18.26 10.00
CA ALA A 271 -3.77 19.12 9.70
C ALA A 271 -3.89 19.81 8.33
N GLY A 272 -5.10 19.91 7.78
CA GLY A 272 -5.41 20.63 6.54
C GLY A 272 -5.03 19.89 5.25
N ALA A 273 -4.67 18.61 5.30
CA ALA A 273 -4.30 17.84 4.10
C ALA A 273 -5.51 17.32 3.32
N ARG A 274 -5.38 17.24 2.00
CA ARG A 274 -6.34 16.54 1.12
C ARG A 274 -5.90 15.09 0.93
N VAL A 275 -6.40 14.18 1.77
CA VAL A 275 -6.11 12.75 1.65
C VAL A 275 -6.74 12.20 0.37
N VAL A 276 -5.93 11.81 -0.62
CA VAL A 276 -6.40 11.30 -1.93
C VAL A 276 -6.72 9.81 -1.89
N GLY A 277 -6.09 9.07 -0.97
CA GLY A 277 -6.28 7.64 -0.78
C GLY A 277 -5.22 7.03 0.13
N ALA A 278 -5.18 5.69 0.17
CA ALA A 278 -4.11 4.94 0.78
C ALA A 278 -3.63 3.79 -0.13
N ALA A 279 -2.35 3.45 -0.04
CA ALA A 279 -1.75 2.30 -0.70
C ALA A 279 -1.07 1.35 0.30
N THR A 280 -1.21 0.04 0.11
CA THR A 280 -0.53 -0.98 0.94
C THR A 280 0.05 -2.12 0.11
N VAL A 281 1.00 -2.86 0.68
CA VAL A 281 1.51 -4.07 0.02
C VAL A 281 0.45 -5.17 0.04
N ALA A 282 -0.29 -5.33 1.14
CA ALA A 282 -1.26 -6.41 1.26
C ALA A 282 -2.53 -6.07 2.08
N ALA A 283 -3.68 -6.60 1.66
CA ALA A 283 -4.95 -6.51 2.38
C ALA A 283 -5.43 -7.89 2.84
N THR A 284 -6.04 -8.00 4.03
CA THR A 284 -6.81 -9.21 4.38
C THR A 284 -8.06 -9.34 3.50
N ALA A 285 -8.54 -10.56 3.29
CA ALA A 285 -9.64 -10.90 2.36
C ALA A 285 -10.88 -9.98 2.43
N ARG A 286 -11.24 -9.47 3.62
CA ARG A 286 -12.36 -8.52 3.82
C ARG A 286 -12.20 -7.16 3.15
N HIS A 287 -10.97 -6.76 2.79
CA HIS A 287 -10.65 -5.50 2.12
C HIS A 287 -9.99 -5.71 0.75
N ALA A 288 -9.90 -6.97 0.29
CA ALA A 288 -9.40 -7.34 -1.04
C ALA A 288 -10.54 -7.70 -2.03
N ARG A 289 -11.79 -7.52 -1.59
CA ARG A 289 -13.04 -7.67 -2.34
C ARG A 289 -13.56 -6.30 -2.76
#